data_AF-A0A1G0HLJ7-F1
#
_entry.id   AF-A0A1G0HLJ7-F1
#
_cell.length_a   1.000
_cell.length_b   1.000
_cell.length_c   1.000
_cell.angle_alpha   90.00
_cell.angle_beta   90.00
_cell.angle_gamma   90.00
#
_symmetry.space_group_name_H-M   'P 1'
#
loop_
_entity.id
_entity.type
_entity.pdbx_description
1 polymer ?
#
loop_
_entity_poly.entity_id
_entity_poly.type
_entity_poly.pdbx_seq_one_letter_code
_entity_poly.pdbx_strand_id
1 'polypeptide(L)'
;MKGFLTIVAVIIIVIFSVIGVLATRLMTTDALSTTHELGAQQALYLAESGLQASIHALANPIFTNQLTCAAINGNAALTNNTLTGAKGPFTVTSVGPQAPTVSTLNGALSVNATSITLNNASTYAASGRIMIDRELINYIGKSGNTLLNARRGADNTIATAHLNNTAVAQYQCTLTSKAGVPTLNPSGDTTGGMRTLQAVIQLAEGWAVGNNTGLTQNFMHWNRPNELQWTDAGVNVGNRKDMFSVFLISNADGWSVGQDGVFLKWDGNNWSNVESNDNKNYNSVFCNATNDCWAVGNAKSFDYWNGGVWTVQSSTISTLQNTKYTAVYCNASNDCWAVGNKSGGDVFVHWNGTNWTQDSSDPTPRRDLNDVTCINSTDCWAVGNNAGFVHWNGVNWATADTSALQSVDYNGIACPASNDCWAVGNRNNGTGVIARWNGTSWSDASTGPDQNYNRVRCRASNNCWIVGNSGVTVHWDGTSWAEITNPLGVTLNDISFVGPDQRPMAAWQEVFP
;
A
#
# COMPACT_ATOMS: atom_id res chain seq x y z
N MET A 1 21.15 69.33 58.44
CA MET A 1 21.49 67.89 58.30
C MET A 1 20.31 66.93 58.46
N LYS A 2 19.39 67.13 59.43
CA LYS A 2 18.24 66.20 59.64
C LYS A 2 17.30 66.05 58.43
N GLY A 3 16.98 67.14 57.73
CA GLY A 3 16.10 67.09 56.55
C GLY A 3 16.67 66.35 55.33
N PHE A 4 18.00 66.38 55.14
CA PHE A 4 18.69 65.68 54.05
C PHE A 4 18.69 64.17 54.29
N LEU A 5 18.95 63.73 55.53
CA LEU A 5 18.92 62.32 55.91
C LEU A 5 17.53 61.69 55.76
N THR A 6 16.45 62.43 56.05
CA THR A 6 15.08 61.95 55.82
C THR A 6 14.72 61.84 54.34
N ILE A 7 15.18 62.78 53.50
CA ILE A 7 14.96 62.70 52.05
C ILE A 7 15.72 61.50 51.46
N VAL A 8 16.97 61.29 51.88
CA VAL A 8 17.77 60.13 51.46
C VAL A 8 17.12 58.81 51.93
N ALA A 9 16.61 58.74 53.16
CA ALA A 9 15.92 57.56 53.67
C ALA A 9 14.63 57.25 52.87
N VAL A 10 13.83 58.26 52.54
CA VAL A 10 12.62 58.10 51.72
C VAL A 10 12.97 57.65 50.30
N ILE A 11 13.99 58.23 49.68
CA ILE A 11 14.46 57.81 48.34
C ILE A 11 14.92 56.35 48.37
N ILE A 12 15.67 55.94 49.39
CA ILE A 12 16.12 54.55 49.55
C ILE A 12 14.93 53.60 49.71
N ILE A 13 13.93 53.95 50.53
CA ILE A 13 12.72 53.15 50.70
C ILE A 13 11.95 53.01 49.38
N VAL A 14 11.81 54.08 48.62
CA VAL A 14 11.15 54.06 47.30
C VAL A 14 11.93 53.18 46.31
N ILE A 15 13.26 53.28 46.28
CA ILE A 15 14.11 52.43 45.43
C ILE A 15 13.95 50.95 45.78
N PHE A 16 14.04 50.58 47.07
CA PHE A 16 13.84 49.18 47.49
C PHE A 16 12.42 48.68 47.23
N SER A 17 11.40 49.54 47.34
CA SER A 17 10.02 49.19 47.02
C SER A 17 9.85 48.93 45.51
N VAL A 18 10.42 49.79 44.66
CA VAL A 18 10.41 49.63 43.20
C VAL A 18 11.17 48.37 42.81
N ILE A 19 12.34 48.12 43.38
CA ILE A 19 13.13 46.89 43.13
C ILE A 19 12.35 45.65 43.58
N GLY A 20 11.70 45.68 44.75
CA GLY A 20 10.88 44.57 45.24
C GLY A 20 9.69 44.24 44.33
N VAL A 21 8.99 45.27 43.84
CA VAL A 21 7.89 45.11 42.87
C VAL A 21 8.43 44.59 41.53
N LEU A 22 9.56 45.10 41.06
CA LEU A 22 10.17 44.67 39.80
C LEU A 22 10.65 43.21 39.87
N ALA A 23 11.29 42.81 40.97
CA ALA A 23 11.76 41.46 41.21
C ALA A 23 10.59 40.46 41.31
N THR A 24 9.53 40.83 42.05
CA THR A 24 8.32 40.01 42.13
C THR A 24 7.69 39.85 40.75
N ARG A 25 7.56 40.95 39.99
CA ARG A 25 6.99 40.93 38.64
C ARG A 25 7.82 40.08 37.67
N LEU A 26 9.15 40.20 37.69
CA LEU A 26 10.06 39.38 36.88
C LEU A 26 9.89 37.90 37.21
N MET A 27 9.98 37.52 38.49
CA MET A 27 9.81 36.13 38.93
C MET A 27 8.44 35.54 38.56
N THR A 28 7.36 36.30 38.72
CA THR A 28 6.02 35.83 38.35
C THR A 28 5.83 35.74 36.83
N THR A 29 6.41 36.65 36.06
CA THR A 29 6.26 36.66 34.59
C THR A 29 7.08 35.53 33.97
N ASP A 30 8.29 35.30 34.45
CA ASP A 30 9.16 34.21 33.98
C ASP A 30 8.64 32.82 34.42
N ALA A 31 8.04 32.72 35.60
CA ALA A 31 7.37 31.48 36.03
C ALA A 31 6.11 31.18 35.19
N LEU A 32 5.37 32.20 34.79
CA LEU A 32 4.22 32.05 33.89
C LEU A 32 4.66 31.67 32.48
N SER A 33 5.69 32.32 31.91
CA SER A 33 6.18 31.97 30.56
C SER A 33 6.69 30.53 30.50
N THR A 34 7.48 30.08 31.48
CA THR A 34 8.01 28.71 31.55
C THR A 34 6.90 27.66 31.73
N THR A 35 5.88 27.95 32.55
CA THR A 35 4.72 27.05 32.69
C THR A 35 3.86 27.02 31.42
N HIS A 36 3.75 28.14 30.70
CA HIS A 36 3.05 28.20 29.42
C HIS A 36 3.78 27.42 28.32
N GLU A 37 5.11 27.53 28.23
CA GLU A 37 5.93 26.77 27.29
C GLU A 37 5.89 25.26 27.59
N LEU A 38 6.02 24.87 28.86
CA LEU A 38 5.94 23.46 29.27
C LEU A 38 4.56 22.87 28.95
N GLY A 39 3.49 23.61 29.26
CA GLY A 39 2.14 23.18 28.92
C GLY A 39 1.93 23.06 27.41
N ALA A 40 2.51 23.97 26.62
CA ALA A 40 2.41 23.95 25.17
C ALA A 40 3.10 22.73 24.55
N GLN A 41 4.32 22.41 25.01
CA GLN A 41 5.03 21.19 24.60
C GLN A 41 4.26 19.94 25.01
N GLN A 42 3.65 19.94 26.20
CA GLN A 42 2.87 18.82 26.68
C GLN A 42 1.57 18.63 25.86
N ALA A 43 0.90 19.71 25.47
CA ALA A 43 -0.23 19.66 24.54
C ALA A 43 0.17 19.12 23.16
N LEU A 44 1.35 19.50 22.66
CA LEU A 44 1.88 18.97 21.40
C LEU A 44 2.13 17.47 21.48
N TYR A 45 2.82 17.01 22.52
CA TYR A 45 3.08 15.59 22.76
C TYR A 45 1.77 14.77 22.84
N LEU A 46 0.75 15.29 23.52
CA LEU A 46 -0.56 14.66 23.60
C LEU A 46 -1.25 14.59 22.23
N ALA A 47 -1.18 15.67 21.44
CA ALA A 47 -1.75 15.70 20.11
C ALA A 47 -1.03 14.72 19.16
N GLU A 48 0.30 14.64 19.22
CA GLU A 48 1.11 13.66 18.48
C GLU A 48 0.75 12.23 18.87
N SER A 49 0.62 11.97 20.17
CA SER A 49 0.26 10.66 20.68
C SER A 49 -1.13 10.23 20.22
N GLY A 50 -2.12 11.14 20.22
CA GLY A 50 -3.44 10.86 19.65
C GLY A 50 -3.39 10.54 18.16
N LEU A 51 -2.55 11.27 17.41
CA LEU A 51 -2.37 11.03 15.98
C LEU A 51 -1.71 9.66 15.73
N GLN A 52 -0.68 9.30 16.49
CA GLN A 52 -0.05 7.99 16.40
C GLN A 52 -1.02 6.86 16.77
N ALA A 53 -1.82 7.03 17.82
CA ALA A 53 -2.82 6.05 18.24
C ALA A 53 -3.90 5.84 17.16
N SER A 54 -4.40 6.91 16.55
CA SER A 54 -5.40 6.82 15.48
C SER A 54 -4.84 6.24 14.18
N ILE A 55 -3.61 6.60 13.80
CA ILE A 55 -2.89 5.97 12.67
C ILE A 55 -2.72 4.48 12.92
N HIS A 56 -2.33 4.09 14.13
CA HIS A 56 -2.18 2.69 14.50
C HIS A 56 -3.51 1.94 14.45
N ALA A 57 -4.60 2.55 14.92
CA ALA A 57 -5.92 1.94 14.85
C ALA A 57 -6.41 1.77 13.40
N LEU A 58 -6.15 2.75 12.52
CA LEU A 58 -6.52 2.70 11.10
C LEU A 58 -5.68 1.69 10.30
N ALA A 59 -4.41 1.52 10.64
CA ALA A 59 -3.48 0.61 9.97
C ALA A 59 -3.12 -0.61 10.83
N ASN A 60 -4.05 -1.03 11.69
CA ASN A 60 -3.84 -2.18 12.57
C ASN A 60 -3.71 -3.44 11.70
N PRO A 61 -2.63 -4.22 11.81
CA PRO A 61 -2.49 -5.44 11.02
C PRO A 61 -3.50 -6.51 11.46
N ILE A 62 -3.99 -6.47 12.71
CA ILE A 62 -5.06 -7.35 13.18
C ILE A 62 -6.40 -6.75 12.76
N PHE A 63 -7.00 -7.32 11.70
CA PHE A 63 -8.22 -6.79 11.07
C PHE A 63 -9.39 -6.59 12.02
N THR A 64 -9.61 -7.47 12.99
CA THR A 64 -10.71 -7.33 13.97
C THR A 64 -10.54 -6.12 14.88
N ASN A 65 -9.31 -5.63 15.03
CA ASN A 65 -8.97 -4.46 15.84
C ASN A 65 -8.70 -3.21 14.97
N GLN A 66 -8.80 -3.35 13.65
CA GLN A 66 -8.64 -2.24 12.72
C GLN A 66 -9.92 -1.40 12.71
N LEU A 67 -9.76 -0.08 12.74
CA LEU A 67 -10.88 0.85 12.64
C LEU A 67 -11.00 1.35 11.21
N THR A 68 -12.23 1.49 10.73
CA THR A 68 -12.52 2.29 9.54
C THR A 68 -12.23 3.76 9.84
N CYS A 69 -11.98 4.57 8.82
CA CYS A 69 -11.82 6.01 8.93
C CYS A 69 -13.02 6.62 9.68
N ALA A 70 -14.24 6.22 9.34
CA ALA A 70 -15.45 6.69 10.02
C ALA A 70 -15.50 6.29 11.51
N ALA A 71 -15.03 5.08 11.86
CA ALA A 71 -15.04 4.55 13.23
C ALA A 71 -14.02 5.22 14.17
N ILE A 72 -13.12 6.07 13.66
CA ILE A 72 -12.27 6.92 14.51
C ILE A 72 -13.14 7.91 15.31
N ASN A 73 -14.17 8.47 14.69
CA ASN A 73 -15.07 9.43 15.33
C ASN A 73 -15.89 8.73 16.43
N GLY A 74 -15.74 9.21 17.67
CA GLY A 74 -16.46 8.66 18.82
C GLY A 74 -15.84 7.38 19.41
N ASN A 75 -14.69 6.91 18.92
CA ASN A 75 -13.99 5.81 19.55
C ASN A 75 -13.49 6.21 20.94
N ALA A 76 -13.80 5.43 21.98
CA ALA A 76 -13.47 5.75 23.36
C ALA A 76 -11.96 5.81 23.65
N ALA A 77 -11.13 5.07 22.92
CA ALA A 77 -9.68 5.14 23.05
C ALA A 77 -9.09 6.41 22.40
N LEU A 78 -9.86 7.08 21.53
CA LEU A 78 -9.42 8.25 20.77
C LEU A 78 -10.21 9.53 21.12
N THR A 79 -11.21 9.44 22.00
CA THR A 79 -12.08 10.55 22.38
C THR A 79 -11.92 10.85 23.86
N ASN A 80 -11.55 12.09 24.20
CA ASN A 80 -11.30 12.54 25.56
C ASN A 80 -10.38 11.60 26.37
N ASN A 81 -9.38 11.02 25.71
CA ASN A 81 -8.50 10.02 26.29
C ASN A 81 -7.30 10.70 26.97
N THR A 82 -6.97 10.27 28.18
CA THR A 82 -5.82 10.80 28.94
C THR A 82 -4.78 9.70 29.10
N LEU A 83 -3.56 9.96 28.61
CA LEU A 83 -2.44 9.04 28.78
C LEU A 83 -2.00 8.99 30.25
N THR A 84 -1.55 7.82 30.69
CA THR A 84 -1.08 7.65 32.08
C THR A 84 0.10 8.59 32.35
N GLY A 85 -0.04 9.47 33.35
CA GLY A 85 0.96 10.48 33.69
C GLY A 85 0.90 11.77 32.87
N ALA A 86 0.01 11.89 31.89
CA ALA A 86 -0.20 13.13 31.14
C ALA A 86 -1.22 14.06 31.83
N LYS A 87 -0.98 15.37 31.76
CA LYS A 87 -1.90 16.40 32.28
C LYS A 87 -2.83 16.88 31.18
N GLY A 88 -3.81 16.08 30.79
CA GLY A 88 -4.88 16.50 29.88
C GLY A 88 -5.27 15.47 28.82
N PRO A 89 -6.48 15.58 28.25
CA PRO A 89 -6.96 14.66 27.25
C PRO A 89 -6.56 15.06 25.82
N PHE A 90 -6.54 14.08 24.92
CA PHE A 90 -6.62 14.30 23.49
C PHE A 90 -7.94 13.77 22.94
N THR A 91 -8.37 14.32 21.80
CA THR A 91 -9.49 13.83 20.99
C THR A 91 -9.09 13.83 19.54
N VAL A 92 -9.27 12.70 18.87
CA VAL A 92 -9.05 12.57 17.43
C VAL A 92 -10.37 12.52 16.71
N THR A 93 -10.51 13.32 15.67
CA THR A 93 -11.60 13.24 14.70
C THR A 93 -11.07 12.86 13.33
N SER A 94 -11.90 12.25 12.51
CA SER A 94 -11.56 11.88 11.14
C SER A 94 -12.53 12.48 10.12
N VAL A 95 -12.02 12.75 8.92
CA VAL A 95 -12.80 13.08 7.73
C VAL A 95 -12.38 12.14 6.61
N GLY A 96 -13.33 11.33 6.14
CA GLY A 96 -13.15 10.38 5.06
C GLY A 96 -13.99 9.10 5.26
N PRO A 97 -13.85 8.12 4.35
CA PRO A 97 -13.06 8.20 3.14
C PRO A 97 -13.60 9.28 2.18
N GLN A 98 -12.70 10.08 1.61
CA GLN A 98 -13.10 10.86 0.43
C GLN A 98 -13.55 9.87 -0.65
N ALA A 99 -14.74 10.07 -1.21
CA ALA A 99 -15.26 9.21 -2.28
C ALA A 99 -14.23 9.14 -3.41
N PRO A 100 -14.01 7.97 -4.03
CA PRO A 100 -12.93 7.74 -4.99
C PRO A 100 -12.97 8.82 -6.05
N THR A 101 -12.00 9.72 -5.96
CA THR A 101 -11.91 10.89 -6.81
C THR A 101 -10.76 10.63 -7.74
N VAL A 102 -11.10 10.51 -9.01
CA VAL A 102 -10.16 10.17 -10.08
C VAL A 102 -10.19 11.27 -11.13
N SER A 103 -9.01 11.67 -11.54
CA SER A 103 -8.76 12.52 -12.70
C SER A 103 -7.49 12.02 -13.36
N THR A 104 -7.09 12.68 -14.44
CA THR A 104 -5.78 12.50 -15.05
C THR A 104 -4.97 13.80 -15.00
N LEU A 105 -3.65 13.68 -15.13
CA LEU A 105 -2.74 14.81 -15.27
C LEU A 105 -3.05 15.61 -16.54
N ASN A 106 -3.00 16.94 -16.43
CA ASN A 106 -3.09 17.88 -17.56
C ASN A 106 -1.70 18.45 -17.85
N GLY A 107 -0.88 17.62 -18.49
CA GLY A 107 0.54 17.85 -18.75
C GLY A 107 1.42 16.81 -18.06
N ALA A 108 2.59 16.56 -18.63
CA ALA A 108 3.60 15.71 -17.98
C ALA A 108 4.10 16.36 -16.68
N LEU A 109 4.40 15.54 -15.68
CA LEU A 109 4.85 15.98 -14.36
C LEU A 109 6.33 15.61 -14.17
N SER A 110 7.17 16.59 -13.86
CA SER A 110 8.59 16.34 -13.56
C SER A 110 8.80 15.93 -12.10
N VAL A 111 9.93 15.30 -11.77
CA VAL A 111 10.27 14.87 -10.40
C VAL A 111 10.29 15.98 -9.36
N ASN A 112 10.53 17.23 -9.77
CA ASN A 112 10.66 18.40 -8.89
C ASN A 112 9.41 19.29 -8.87
N ALA A 113 8.34 18.89 -9.54
CA ALA A 113 7.14 19.70 -9.64
C ALA A 113 6.46 19.87 -8.28
N THR A 114 6.22 21.13 -7.88
CA THR A 114 5.51 21.52 -6.66
C THR A 114 4.08 21.97 -6.92
N SER A 115 3.68 22.04 -8.20
CA SER A 115 2.31 22.24 -8.63
C SER A 115 1.90 21.10 -9.56
N ILE A 116 0.69 20.59 -9.38
CA ILE A 116 0.16 19.46 -10.14
C ILE A 116 -1.18 19.88 -10.72
N THR A 117 -1.25 20.03 -12.03
CA THR A 117 -2.48 20.42 -12.73
C THR A 117 -3.20 19.17 -13.20
N LEU A 118 -4.47 19.04 -12.81
CA LEU A 118 -5.36 17.95 -13.20
C LEU A 118 -6.32 18.41 -14.29
N ASN A 119 -6.92 17.47 -15.02
CA ASN A 119 -8.01 17.78 -15.93
C ASN A 119 -9.28 18.21 -15.17
N ASN A 120 -9.58 17.59 -14.03
CA ASN A 120 -10.66 18.01 -13.14
C ASN A 120 -10.28 17.74 -11.67
N ALA A 121 -10.15 18.79 -10.86
CA ALA A 121 -9.88 18.65 -9.43
C ALA A 121 -11.09 19.02 -8.55
N SER A 122 -12.31 19.11 -9.09
CA SER A 122 -13.47 19.67 -8.38
C SER A 122 -13.79 18.91 -7.09
N THR A 123 -13.69 17.58 -7.11
CA THR A 123 -13.97 16.70 -5.97
C THR A 123 -12.76 16.42 -5.09
N TYR A 124 -11.56 16.87 -5.48
CA TYR A 124 -10.36 16.73 -4.63
C TYR A 124 -10.44 17.70 -3.45
N ALA A 125 -9.97 17.25 -2.29
CA ALA A 125 -9.86 18.06 -1.09
C ALA A 125 -8.97 19.30 -1.32
N ALA A 126 -9.17 20.36 -0.52
CA ALA A 126 -8.37 21.57 -0.61
C ALA A 126 -6.88 21.34 -0.22
N SER A 127 -6.64 20.37 0.64
CA SER A 127 -5.33 19.82 0.99
C SER A 127 -5.48 18.32 1.20
N GLY A 128 -4.42 17.55 0.99
CA GLY A 128 -4.52 16.11 1.06
C GLY A 128 -3.33 15.38 0.49
N ARG A 129 -3.59 14.15 0.09
CA ARG A 129 -2.68 13.20 -0.50
C ARG A 129 -3.32 12.63 -1.76
N ILE A 130 -2.49 12.39 -2.77
CA ILE A 130 -2.84 11.68 -3.99
C ILE A 130 -1.84 10.55 -4.24
N MET A 131 -2.24 9.61 -5.10
CA MET A 131 -1.37 8.58 -5.65
C MET A 131 -1.31 8.70 -7.18
N ILE A 132 -0.10 8.61 -7.74
CA ILE A 132 0.17 8.56 -9.19
C ILE A 132 1.17 7.43 -9.46
N ASP A 133 0.83 6.48 -10.35
CA ASP A 133 1.56 5.22 -10.59
C ASP A 133 1.79 4.40 -9.31
N ARG A 134 2.75 4.74 -8.45
CA ARG A 134 2.87 4.28 -7.05
C ARG A 134 3.46 5.33 -6.11
N GLU A 135 3.62 6.56 -6.60
CA GLU A 135 4.12 7.66 -5.83
C GLU A 135 3.00 8.29 -5.00
N LEU A 136 3.24 8.45 -3.70
CA LEU A 136 2.39 9.20 -2.81
C LEU A 136 2.84 10.66 -2.77
N ILE A 137 1.90 11.59 -2.94
CA ILE A 137 2.20 13.01 -3.01
C ILE A 137 1.27 13.76 -2.06
N ASN A 138 1.83 14.53 -1.12
CA ASN A 138 1.06 15.41 -0.24
C ASN A 138 0.96 16.82 -0.83
N TYR A 139 -0.16 17.50 -0.69
CA TYR A 139 -0.35 18.88 -1.11
C TYR A 139 -1.15 19.67 -0.06
N ILE A 140 -0.87 20.97 0.07
CA ILE A 140 -1.45 21.80 1.14
C ILE A 140 -2.35 22.93 0.63
N GLY A 141 -2.55 23.02 -0.69
CA GLY A 141 -3.51 23.96 -1.27
C GLY A 141 -4.03 23.49 -2.62
N LYS A 142 -5.18 24.02 -3.02
CA LYS A 142 -5.79 23.78 -4.34
C LYS A 142 -6.35 25.10 -4.87
N SER A 143 -6.03 25.41 -6.13
CA SER A 143 -6.61 26.55 -6.85
C SER A 143 -7.14 26.06 -8.20
N GLY A 144 -8.47 26.09 -8.36
CA GLY A 144 -9.13 25.47 -9.51
C GLY A 144 -8.77 23.99 -9.64
N ASN A 145 -8.14 23.63 -10.76
CA ASN A 145 -7.68 22.28 -11.06
C ASN A 145 -6.21 22.01 -10.68
N THR A 146 -5.52 22.96 -10.06
CA THR A 146 -4.11 22.84 -9.70
C THR A 146 -3.94 22.61 -8.21
N LEU A 147 -3.30 21.50 -7.86
CA LEU A 147 -2.81 21.21 -6.51
C LEU A 147 -1.49 21.97 -6.30
N LEU A 148 -1.37 22.63 -5.15
CA LEU A 148 -0.29 23.56 -4.83
C LEU A 148 0.56 23.05 -3.67
N ASN A 149 1.84 23.41 -3.69
CA ASN A 149 2.83 23.04 -2.67
C ASN A 149 2.91 21.52 -2.48
N ALA A 150 2.88 20.80 -3.60
CA ALA A 150 3.03 19.36 -3.64
C ALA A 150 4.43 18.95 -3.13
N ARG A 151 4.45 18.01 -2.20
CA ARG A 151 5.62 17.33 -1.67
C ARG A 151 5.60 15.90 -2.19
N ARG A 152 6.54 15.62 -3.09
CA ARG A 152 6.73 14.36 -3.81
C ARG A 152 7.35 13.28 -2.92
N GLY A 153 7.19 12.01 -3.28
CA GLY A 153 7.82 10.87 -2.58
C GLY A 153 7.43 10.71 -1.11
N ALA A 154 6.16 10.93 -0.76
CA ALA A 154 5.66 10.72 0.60
C ALA A 154 5.73 9.24 1.00
N ASP A 155 5.81 8.97 2.31
CA ASP A 155 5.89 7.63 2.90
C ASP A 155 6.97 6.72 2.25
N ASN A 156 8.14 7.28 1.94
CA ASN A 156 9.27 6.60 1.31
C ASN A 156 9.01 6.09 -0.12
N THR A 157 7.95 6.57 -0.77
CA THR A 157 7.79 6.39 -2.21
C THR A 157 8.83 7.22 -2.97
N ILE A 158 9.15 6.80 -4.19
CA ILE A 158 10.19 7.46 -5.02
C ILE A 158 9.52 8.52 -5.89
N ALA A 159 10.02 9.75 -5.83
CA ALA A 159 9.59 10.81 -6.73
C ALA A 159 9.99 10.49 -8.17
N THR A 160 9.02 10.34 -9.07
CA THR A 160 9.26 9.98 -10.48
C THR A 160 8.63 10.99 -11.45
N ALA A 161 9.06 10.94 -12.71
CA ALA A 161 8.37 11.67 -13.76
C ALA A 161 7.12 10.90 -14.18
N HIS A 162 6.03 11.62 -14.43
CA HIS A 162 4.78 11.03 -14.92
C HIS A 162 4.39 11.65 -16.25
N LEU A 163 3.76 10.83 -17.09
CA LEU A 163 3.30 11.26 -18.39
C LEU A 163 2.03 12.09 -18.30
N ASN A 164 1.74 12.83 -19.36
CA ASN A 164 0.43 13.45 -19.52
C ASN A 164 -0.65 12.36 -19.50
N ASN A 165 -1.83 12.68 -18.99
CA ASN A 165 -2.96 11.77 -18.83
C ASN A 165 -2.76 10.58 -17.88
N THR A 166 -1.65 10.47 -17.14
CA THR A 166 -1.52 9.47 -16.08
C THR A 166 -2.64 9.66 -15.06
N ALA A 167 -3.22 8.55 -14.62
CA ALA A 167 -4.30 8.54 -13.64
C ALA A 167 -3.82 9.05 -12.27
N VAL A 168 -4.65 9.89 -11.65
CA VAL A 168 -4.41 10.48 -10.34
C VAL A 168 -5.61 10.13 -9.47
N ALA A 169 -5.37 9.48 -8.33
CA ALA A 169 -6.43 9.16 -7.37
C ALA A 169 -6.19 9.86 -6.04
N GLN A 170 -7.29 10.30 -5.41
CA GLN A 170 -7.32 10.62 -3.99
C GLN A 170 -8.21 9.61 -3.27
N TYR A 171 -7.60 8.84 -2.38
CA TYR A 171 -8.31 7.93 -1.48
C TYR A 171 -7.65 7.96 -0.09
N GLN A 172 -8.15 8.84 0.77
CA GLN A 172 -7.49 9.20 2.02
C GLN A 172 -8.47 9.29 3.20
N CYS A 173 -7.90 9.15 4.39
CA CYS A 173 -8.52 9.53 5.65
C CYS A 173 -7.71 10.70 6.26
N THR A 174 -8.38 11.82 6.54
CA THR A 174 -7.77 12.94 7.25
C THR A 174 -8.03 12.78 8.74
N LEU A 175 -6.97 12.73 9.54
CA LEU A 175 -7.04 12.63 10.99
C LEU A 175 -6.67 13.98 11.60
N THR A 176 -7.48 14.47 12.54
CA THR A 176 -7.23 15.70 13.29
C THR A 176 -7.20 15.38 14.77
N SER A 177 -6.03 15.51 15.39
CA SER A 177 -5.83 15.31 16.83
C SER A 177 -5.81 16.67 17.54
N LYS A 178 -6.73 16.87 18.48
CA LYS A 178 -6.79 18.04 19.34
C LYS A 178 -6.46 17.63 20.76
N ALA A 179 -5.47 18.27 21.37
CA ALA A 179 -5.11 18.02 22.77
C ALA A 179 -4.93 19.33 23.53
N GLY A 180 -5.29 19.33 24.81
CA GLY A 180 -5.18 20.51 25.66
C GLY A 180 -4.66 20.15 27.05
N VAL A 181 -3.93 21.07 27.65
CA VAL A 181 -3.42 20.95 29.03
C VAL A 181 -4.22 21.89 29.93
N PRO A 182 -4.93 21.40 30.97
CA PRO A 182 -5.80 22.22 31.81
C PRO A 182 -5.12 23.42 32.48
N THR A 183 -3.80 23.35 32.73
CA THR A 183 -3.03 24.40 33.39
C THR A 183 -2.75 25.63 32.50
N LEU A 184 -3.08 25.58 31.21
CA LEU A 184 -2.96 26.71 30.28
C LEU A 184 -4.25 27.55 30.19
N ASN A 185 -5.25 27.25 31.02
CA ASN A 185 -6.56 27.87 30.99
C ASN A 185 -6.96 28.47 32.35
N PRO A 186 -6.55 29.72 32.66
CA PRO A 186 -6.96 30.42 33.88
C PRO A 186 -8.40 30.99 33.81
N SER A 187 -8.98 31.09 32.61
CA SER A 187 -10.29 31.74 32.31
C SER A 187 -11.46 30.77 32.18
N GLY A 188 -11.20 29.46 32.10
CA GLY A 188 -12.23 28.43 31.89
C GLY A 188 -12.74 28.33 30.44
N ASP A 189 -12.12 29.01 29.46
CA ASP A 189 -12.49 28.88 28.05
C ASP A 189 -11.80 27.67 27.41
N THR A 190 -12.45 27.01 26.45
CA THR A 190 -11.93 25.77 25.84
C THR A 190 -10.73 25.98 24.91
N THR A 191 -10.17 27.19 24.79
CA THR A 191 -9.18 27.59 23.77
C THR A 191 -7.77 27.87 24.30
N GLY A 192 -7.60 28.12 25.60
CA GLY A 192 -6.29 28.33 26.22
C GLY A 192 -5.43 27.07 26.28
N GLY A 193 -4.47 26.93 25.35
CA GLY A 193 -3.44 25.89 25.41
C GLY A 193 -3.71 24.60 24.64
N MET A 194 -4.64 24.62 23.69
CA MET A 194 -4.83 23.48 22.80
C MET A 194 -3.80 23.46 21.65
N ARG A 195 -3.45 22.25 21.21
CA ARG A 195 -2.69 21.98 19.98
C ARG A 195 -3.55 21.13 19.06
N THR A 196 -3.57 21.51 17.79
CA THR A 196 -4.30 20.77 16.74
C THR A 196 -3.30 20.31 15.71
N LEU A 197 -3.17 19.00 15.55
CA LEU A 197 -2.34 18.37 14.53
C LEU A 197 -3.21 17.65 13.52
N GLN A 198 -2.79 17.66 12.27
CA GLN A 198 -3.45 16.94 11.19
C GLN A 198 -2.48 16.01 10.46
N ALA A 199 -2.91 14.77 10.18
CA ALA A 199 -2.26 13.86 9.24
C ALA A 199 -3.25 13.39 8.19
N VAL A 200 -2.73 13.09 7.01
CA VAL A 200 -3.50 12.55 5.89
C VAL A 200 -2.95 11.17 5.58
N ILE A 201 -3.80 10.16 5.71
CA ILE A 201 -3.43 8.76 5.56
C ILE A 201 -4.01 8.23 4.26
N GLN A 202 -3.15 7.63 3.44
CA GLN A 202 -3.60 6.88 2.27
C GLN A 202 -4.36 5.63 2.73
N LEU A 203 -5.54 5.40 2.17
CA LEU A 203 -6.33 4.20 2.45
C LEU A 203 -5.98 3.08 1.46
N ALA A 204 -6.10 1.85 1.92
CA ALA A 204 -5.79 0.66 1.14
C ALA A 204 -6.93 0.29 0.18
N GLU A 205 -6.58 -0.25 -0.99
CA GLU A 205 -7.51 -0.84 -1.94
C GLU A 205 -6.98 -2.18 -2.42
N GLY A 206 -7.88 -3.11 -2.69
CA GLY A 206 -7.55 -4.44 -3.17
C GLY A 206 -8.59 -4.99 -4.11
N TRP A 207 -8.12 -5.81 -5.05
CA TRP A 207 -8.95 -6.55 -5.99
C TRP A 207 -8.48 -8.00 -6.02
N ALA A 208 -9.41 -8.94 -6.00
CA ALA A 208 -9.15 -10.35 -6.26
C ALA A 208 -10.03 -10.82 -7.41
N VAL A 209 -9.50 -11.72 -8.22
CA VAL A 209 -10.18 -12.21 -9.43
C VAL A 209 -10.18 -13.72 -9.45
N GLY A 210 -11.21 -14.30 -10.07
CA GLY A 210 -11.42 -15.74 -10.03
C GLY A 210 -12.13 -16.32 -11.24
N ASN A 211 -12.41 -17.62 -11.11
CA ASN A 211 -13.18 -18.38 -12.09
C ASN A 211 -14.62 -17.90 -12.08
N ASN A 212 -15.24 -17.83 -13.24
CA ASN A 212 -16.62 -17.42 -13.38
C ASN A 212 -17.59 -18.52 -12.89
N THR A 213 -18.58 -18.14 -12.09
CA THR A 213 -19.68 -19.00 -11.62
C THR A 213 -21.04 -18.35 -11.90
N GLY A 214 -21.28 -17.84 -13.10
CA GLY A 214 -22.52 -17.14 -13.38
C GLY A 214 -22.42 -16.19 -14.57
N LEU A 215 -23.28 -15.16 -14.56
CA LEU A 215 -23.42 -14.18 -15.65
C LEU A 215 -22.40 -13.02 -15.59
N THR A 216 -21.61 -12.93 -14.51
CA THR A 216 -20.64 -11.84 -14.24
C THR A 216 -19.23 -12.39 -14.07
N GLN A 217 -18.20 -11.62 -14.41
CA GLN A 217 -16.85 -11.92 -13.96
C GLN A 217 -16.80 -11.80 -12.43
N ASN A 218 -16.18 -12.78 -11.78
CA ASN A 218 -16.03 -12.78 -10.33
C ASN A 218 -14.85 -11.90 -9.93
N PHE A 219 -15.18 -10.69 -9.51
CA PHE A 219 -14.26 -9.72 -8.95
C PHE A 219 -14.66 -9.45 -7.51
N MET A 220 -13.72 -9.59 -6.61
CA MET A 220 -13.88 -9.08 -5.26
C MET A 220 -13.20 -7.74 -5.15
N HIS A 221 -13.89 -6.79 -4.55
CA HIS A 221 -13.36 -5.49 -4.23
C HIS A 221 -13.24 -5.34 -2.72
N TRP A 222 -12.12 -4.80 -2.29
CA TRP A 222 -11.96 -4.28 -0.95
C TRP A 222 -12.90 -3.09 -0.79
N ASN A 223 -13.96 -3.29 0.00
CA ASN A 223 -15.17 -2.49 0.04
C ASN A 223 -14.89 -1.00 0.23
N ARG A 224 -14.98 -0.25 -0.87
CA ARG A 224 -15.13 1.20 -0.83
C ARG A 224 -16.61 1.57 -0.78
N PRO A 225 -17.05 2.53 0.06
CA PRO A 225 -16.30 3.29 1.07
C PRO A 225 -16.35 2.68 2.48
N ASN A 226 -16.95 1.50 2.68
CA ASN A 226 -17.22 1.02 4.04
C ASN A 226 -15.96 0.53 4.77
N GLU A 227 -14.89 0.20 4.02
CA GLU A 227 -13.59 -0.27 4.48
C GLU A 227 -13.68 -1.62 5.24
N LEU A 228 -12.59 -2.41 5.25
CA LEU A 228 -12.45 -3.65 6.05
C LEU A 228 -13.35 -4.84 5.69
N GLN A 229 -13.98 -4.83 4.52
CA GLN A 229 -14.78 -5.98 4.05
C GLN A 229 -14.50 -6.27 2.58
N TRP A 230 -14.67 -7.52 2.18
CA TRP A 230 -14.74 -7.89 0.76
C TRP A 230 -16.17 -7.90 0.29
N THR A 231 -16.40 -7.35 -0.89
CA THR A 231 -17.70 -7.40 -1.57
C THR A 231 -17.53 -7.94 -2.98
N ASP A 232 -18.50 -8.72 -3.43
CA ASP A 232 -18.62 -9.02 -4.85
C ASP A 232 -18.93 -7.74 -5.61
N ALA A 233 -18.03 -7.36 -6.52
CA ALA A 233 -18.21 -6.20 -7.37
C ALA A 233 -19.04 -6.52 -8.63
N GLY A 234 -19.19 -7.80 -8.98
CA GLY A 234 -19.97 -8.25 -10.13
C GLY A 234 -19.64 -7.49 -11.41
N VAL A 235 -18.43 -7.64 -11.95
CA VAL A 235 -18.04 -6.96 -13.19
C VAL A 235 -18.74 -7.65 -14.36
N ASN A 236 -19.42 -6.87 -15.22
CA ASN A 236 -20.05 -7.38 -16.43
C ASN A 236 -19.48 -6.67 -17.66
N VAL A 237 -18.46 -7.25 -18.25
CA VAL A 237 -17.90 -6.79 -19.53
C VAL A 237 -18.30 -7.70 -20.71
N GLY A 238 -19.44 -8.39 -20.59
CA GLY A 238 -19.98 -9.25 -21.64
C GLY A 238 -19.69 -10.74 -21.44
N ASN A 239 -19.03 -11.38 -22.42
CA ASN A 239 -18.88 -12.83 -22.47
C ASN A 239 -18.17 -13.40 -21.22
N ARG A 240 -18.66 -14.55 -20.76
CA ARG A 240 -18.13 -15.28 -19.60
C ARG A 240 -16.68 -15.69 -19.84
N LYS A 241 -15.77 -15.21 -19.00
CA LYS A 241 -14.34 -15.55 -19.02
C LYS A 241 -13.83 -15.71 -17.59
N ASP A 242 -12.98 -16.71 -17.39
CA ASP A 242 -12.19 -16.82 -16.16
C ASP A 242 -11.08 -15.77 -16.17
N MET A 243 -10.88 -15.12 -15.03
CA MET A 243 -9.81 -14.15 -14.84
C MET A 243 -8.67 -14.80 -14.09
N PHE A 244 -7.44 -14.75 -14.64
CA PHE A 244 -6.29 -15.49 -14.11
C PHE A 244 -5.33 -14.60 -13.33
N SER A 245 -5.24 -13.31 -13.65
CA SER A 245 -4.35 -12.39 -12.95
C SER A 245 -4.92 -10.98 -12.85
N VAL A 246 -4.61 -10.29 -11.75
CA VAL A 246 -4.96 -8.89 -11.52
C VAL A 246 -3.75 -8.18 -10.93
N PHE A 247 -3.46 -6.99 -11.44
CA PHE A 247 -2.39 -6.15 -10.95
C PHE A 247 -2.85 -4.69 -10.88
N LEU A 248 -2.80 -4.11 -9.69
CA LEU A 248 -3.10 -2.71 -9.46
C LEU A 248 -1.79 -1.91 -9.52
N ILE A 249 -1.77 -0.87 -10.32
CA ILE A 249 -0.71 0.13 -10.32
C ILE A 249 -1.01 1.11 -9.19
N SER A 250 -2.16 1.77 -9.25
CA SER A 250 -2.63 2.75 -8.27
C SER A 250 -4.11 2.53 -7.93
N ASN A 251 -4.70 3.44 -7.14
CA ASN A 251 -6.14 3.40 -6.88
C ASN A 251 -7.02 3.73 -8.11
N ALA A 252 -6.43 4.27 -9.18
CA ALA A 252 -7.11 4.62 -10.43
C ALA A 252 -6.60 3.86 -11.65
N ASP A 253 -5.73 2.87 -11.44
CA ASP A 253 -5.07 2.19 -12.53
C ASP A 253 -4.73 0.75 -12.17
N GLY A 254 -5.15 -0.18 -13.01
CA GLY A 254 -4.85 -1.60 -12.85
C GLY A 254 -5.34 -2.41 -14.03
N TRP A 255 -4.79 -3.60 -14.19
CA TRP A 255 -5.11 -4.52 -15.26
C TRP A 255 -5.56 -5.86 -14.71
N SER A 256 -6.46 -6.52 -15.41
CA SER A 256 -6.84 -7.90 -15.16
C SER A 256 -6.88 -8.65 -16.48
N VAL A 257 -6.31 -9.85 -16.52
CA VAL A 257 -6.19 -10.66 -17.73
C VAL A 257 -6.69 -12.08 -17.49
N GLY A 258 -7.10 -12.76 -18.55
CA GLY A 258 -7.65 -14.10 -18.39
C GLY A 258 -7.88 -14.88 -19.68
N GLN A 259 -8.97 -15.65 -19.67
CA GLN A 259 -9.36 -16.57 -20.71
C GLN A 259 -9.67 -15.87 -22.04
N ASP A 260 -9.29 -16.51 -23.15
CA ASP A 260 -9.56 -16.09 -24.53
C ASP A 260 -9.19 -14.63 -24.82
N GLY A 261 -8.07 -14.16 -24.28
CA GLY A 261 -7.52 -12.83 -24.54
C GLY A 261 -8.35 -11.70 -23.94
N VAL A 262 -9.06 -11.92 -22.84
CA VAL A 262 -9.72 -10.84 -22.12
C VAL A 262 -8.71 -9.99 -21.36
N PHE A 263 -8.76 -8.67 -21.57
CA PHE A 263 -7.95 -7.67 -20.88
C PHE A 263 -8.88 -6.58 -20.36
N LEU A 264 -8.96 -6.44 -19.05
CA LEU A 264 -9.77 -5.43 -18.40
C LEU A 264 -8.88 -4.35 -17.80
N LYS A 265 -9.26 -3.10 -18.02
CA LYS A 265 -8.62 -1.91 -17.45
C LYS A 265 -9.49 -1.34 -16.34
N TRP A 266 -8.90 -1.16 -15.17
CA TRP A 266 -9.43 -0.37 -14.08
C TRP A 266 -9.08 1.10 -14.30
N ASP A 267 -10.10 1.98 -14.27
CA ASP A 267 -9.94 3.43 -14.38
C ASP A 267 -10.16 4.17 -13.05
N GLY A 268 -10.28 3.43 -11.94
CA GLY A 268 -10.60 3.98 -10.61
C GLY A 268 -12.08 4.03 -10.27
N ASN A 269 -12.96 3.84 -11.27
CA ASN A 269 -14.40 3.76 -11.08
C ASN A 269 -14.96 2.43 -11.62
N ASN A 270 -14.53 2.01 -12.81
CA ASN A 270 -15.06 0.86 -13.51
C ASN A 270 -13.94 0.02 -14.14
N TRP A 271 -14.25 -1.28 -14.30
CA TRP A 271 -13.51 -2.17 -15.17
C TRP A 271 -14.12 -2.12 -16.58
N SER A 272 -13.28 -1.95 -17.60
CA SER A 272 -13.69 -1.92 -19.01
C SER A 272 -12.80 -2.81 -19.86
N ASN A 273 -13.36 -3.41 -20.91
CA ASN A 273 -12.59 -4.25 -21.83
C ASN A 273 -11.70 -3.39 -22.74
N VAL A 274 -10.45 -3.81 -22.90
CA VAL A 274 -9.49 -3.22 -23.85
C VAL A 274 -8.99 -4.35 -24.74
N GLU A 275 -9.24 -4.25 -26.04
CA GLU A 275 -8.90 -5.33 -26.97
C GLU A 275 -7.38 -5.49 -27.12
N SER A 276 -6.90 -6.73 -26.99
CA SER A 276 -5.51 -7.12 -27.30
C SER A 276 -5.33 -7.60 -28.74
N ASN A 277 -6.43 -7.93 -29.44
CA ASN A 277 -6.43 -8.65 -30.73
C ASN A 277 -5.77 -10.04 -30.67
N ASP A 278 -5.59 -10.61 -29.48
CA ASP A 278 -5.19 -11.99 -29.26
C ASP A 278 -6.34 -12.77 -28.60
N ASN A 279 -6.42 -14.07 -28.87
CA ASN A 279 -7.41 -14.99 -28.31
C ASN A 279 -6.79 -16.09 -27.44
N LYS A 280 -5.51 -15.98 -27.05
CA LYS A 280 -4.89 -16.91 -26.11
C LYS A 280 -5.26 -16.57 -24.67
N ASN A 281 -5.14 -17.56 -23.79
CA ASN A 281 -5.25 -17.33 -22.36
C ASN A 281 -3.99 -16.62 -21.85
N TYR A 282 -4.21 -15.52 -21.13
CA TYR A 282 -3.16 -14.77 -20.44
C TYR A 282 -3.17 -15.12 -18.95
N ASN A 283 -2.07 -15.67 -18.45
CA ASN A 283 -1.97 -16.25 -17.11
C ASN A 283 -1.49 -15.24 -16.07
N SER A 284 -0.76 -14.20 -16.48
CA SER A 284 -0.17 -13.21 -15.58
C SER A 284 -0.07 -11.85 -16.25
N VAL A 285 -0.34 -10.80 -15.48
CA VAL A 285 -0.07 -9.40 -15.87
C VAL A 285 0.76 -8.72 -14.78
N PHE A 286 1.72 -7.91 -15.19
CA PHE A 286 2.54 -7.09 -14.30
C PHE A 286 2.80 -5.73 -14.93
N CYS A 287 2.78 -4.67 -14.13
CA CYS A 287 3.03 -3.31 -14.59
C CYS A 287 4.03 -2.58 -13.69
N ASN A 288 5.01 -1.91 -14.30
CA ASN A 288 5.86 -0.96 -13.56
C ASN A 288 5.23 0.44 -13.51
N ALA A 289 4.48 0.80 -14.55
CA ALA A 289 3.84 2.10 -14.71
C ALA A 289 2.56 1.98 -15.56
N THR A 290 1.76 3.05 -15.62
CA THR A 290 0.52 3.13 -16.44
C THR A 290 0.72 2.75 -17.92
N ASN A 291 1.94 2.88 -18.44
CA ASN A 291 2.28 2.69 -19.85
C ASN A 291 3.39 1.65 -20.08
N ASP A 292 3.68 0.83 -19.06
CA ASP A 292 4.69 -0.22 -19.09
C ASP A 292 4.12 -1.43 -18.36
N CYS A 293 3.39 -2.25 -19.11
CA CYS A 293 2.84 -3.51 -18.63
C CYS A 293 3.16 -4.66 -19.57
N TRP A 294 3.40 -5.82 -18.97
CA TRP A 294 3.58 -7.09 -19.64
C TRP A 294 2.45 -8.03 -19.25
N ALA A 295 1.87 -8.69 -20.25
CA ALA A 295 0.98 -9.82 -20.06
C ALA A 295 1.55 -11.04 -20.76
N VAL A 296 1.56 -12.18 -20.07
CA VAL A 296 2.12 -13.43 -20.60
C VAL A 296 1.11 -14.57 -20.51
N GLY A 297 1.19 -15.50 -21.46
CA GLY A 297 0.16 -16.51 -21.60
C GLY A 297 0.58 -17.80 -22.31
N ASN A 298 -0.44 -18.53 -22.73
CA ASN A 298 -0.29 -19.78 -23.48
C ASN A 298 0.23 -19.53 -24.90
N ALA A 299 0.76 -20.57 -25.55
CA ALA A 299 1.16 -20.54 -26.96
C ALA A 299 2.14 -19.40 -27.32
N LYS A 300 3.04 -19.07 -26.39
CA LYS A 300 4.04 -18.00 -26.51
C LYS A 300 3.49 -16.57 -26.55
N SER A 301 2.28 -16.35 -26.05
CA SER A 301 1.70 -15.02 -25.98
C SER A 301 2.48 -14.10 -25.02
N PHE A 302 2.99 -13.01 -25.58
CA PHE A 302 3.52 -11.85 -24.88
C PHE A 302 2.85 -10.62 -25.46
N ASP A 303 2.14 -9.89 -24.62
CA ASP A 303 1.58 -8.60 -25.00
C ASP A 303 2.23 -7.51 -24.16
N TYR A 304 2.52 -6.39 -24.81
CA TYR A 304 3.08 -5.19 -24.19
C TYR A 304 2.11 -4.02 -24.32
N TRP A 305 1.84 -3.36 -23.20
CA TRP A 305 1.05 -2.15 -23.13
C TRP A 305 1.97 -0.93 -23.11
N ASN A 306 1.78 -0.03 -24.06
CA ASN A 306 2.57 1.20 -24.19
C ASN A 306 1.86 2.47 -23.67
N GLY A 307 0.70 2.34 -23.02
CA GLY A 307 -0.13 3.46 -22.58
C GLY A 307 -1.34 3.75 -23.46
N GLY A 308 -1.43 3.16 -24.65
CA GLY A 308 -2.59 3.35 -25.55
C GLY A 308 -3.12 2.06 -26.18
N VAL A 309 -2.26 1.09 -26.46
CA VAL A 309 -2.65 -0.15 -27.12
C VAL A 309 -1.81 -1.33 -26.63
N TRP A 310 -2.44 -2.49 -26.53
CA TRP A 310 -1.75 -3.76 -26.32
C TRP A 310 -1.19 -4.24 -27.66
N THR A 311 0.09 -4.60 -27.66
CA THR A 311 0.79 -5.04 -28.86
C THR A 311 1.41 -6.41 -28.64
N VAL A 312 1.09 -7.35 -29.52
CA VAL A 312 1.69 -8.68 -29.52
C VAL A 312 3.18 -8.55 -29.82
N GLN A 313 4.00 -8.94 -28.84
CA GLN A 313 5.44 -8.95 -28.95
C GLN A 313 5.90 -10.26 -29.58
N SER A 314 6.10 -10.19 -30.89
CA SER A 314 6.69 -11.27 -31.68
C SER A 314 8.19 -11.36 -31.36
N SER A 315 8.55 -12.08 -30.30
CA SER A 315 9.92 -12.14 -29.77
C SER A 315 10.85 -13.11 -30.53
N THR A 316 12.17 -12.97 -30.31
CA THR A 316 13.26 -13.84 -30.80
C THR A 316 13.28 -15.25 -30.17
N ILE A 317 12.44 -15.50 -29.16
CA ILE A 317 12.16 -16.81 -28.55
C ILE A 317 11.07 -17.59 -29.33
N SER A 318 10.79 -17.18 -30.56
CA SER A 318 9.82 -17.81 -31.47
C SER A 318 10.12 -19.29 -31.77
N THR A 319 11.35 -19.76 -31.56
CA THR A 319 11.78 -21.14 -31.76
C THR A 319 11.31 -22.12 -30.67
N LEU A 320 10.87 -21.63 -29.51
CA LEU A 320 10.46 -22.46 -28.38
C LEU A 320 9.12 -23.17 -28.62
N GLN A 321 9.13 -24.48 -28.89
CA GLN A 321 7.92 -25.26 -29.21
C GLN A 321 7.05 -25.49 -27.96
N ASN A 322 5.71 -25.35 -28.11
CA ASN A 322 4.70 -25.65 -27.08
C ASN A 322 4.98 -25.02 -25.71
N THR A 323 5.16 -23.71 -25.68
CA THR A 323 5.49 -22.98 -24.44
C THR A 323 4.27 -22.28 -23.86
N LYS A 324 4.11 -22.40 -22.54
CA LYS A 324 3.14 -21.69 -21.71
C LYS A 324 3.91 -20.87 -20.68
N TYR A 325 3.72 -19.56 -20.67
CA TYR A 325 4.22 -18.70 -19.60
C TYR A 325 3.17 -18.55 -18.52
N THR A 326 3.52 -18.87 -17.29
CA THR A 326 2.60 -18.90 -16.14
C THR A 326 2.67 -17.63 -15.32
N ALA A 327 3.84 -17.00 -15.24
CA ALA A 327 4.03 -15.77 -14.50
C ALA A 327 5.05 -14.83 -15.13
N VAL A 328 4.86 -13.54 -14.91
CA VAL A 328 5.80 -12.47 -15.25
C VAL A 328 5.97 -11.55 -14.05
N TYR A 329 7.20 -11.13 -13.81
CA TYR A 329 7.55 -10.14 -12.80
C TYR A 329 8.60 -9.19 -13.36
N CYS A 330 8.42 -7.89 -13.13
CA CYS A 330 9.39 -6.87 -13.52
C CYS A 330 9.93 -6.15 -12.28
N ASN A 331 11.25 -6.06 -12.17
CA ASN A 331 11.92 -5.22 -11.18
C ASN A 331 12.09 -3.79 -11.70
N ALA A 332 12.21 -3.64 -13.03
CA ALA A 332 12.27 -2.38 -13.75
C ALA A 332 11.74 -2.55 -15.18
N SER A 333 11.58 -1.45 -15.94
CA SER A 333 11.09 -1.47 -17.32
C SER A 333 11.99 -2.23 -18.30
N ASN A 334 13.23 -2.47 -17.90
CA ASN A 334 14.26 -3.17 -18.65
C ASN A 334 14.77 -4.44 -17.95
N ASP A 335 14.06 -4.91 -16.92
CA ASP A 335 14.46 -6.08 -16.15
C ASP A 335 13.21 -6.83 -15.70
N CYS A 336 12.79 -7.77 -16.55
CA CYS A 336 11.66 -8.65 -16.27
C CYS A 336 12.02 -10.11 -16.48
N TRP A 337 11.46 -10.96 -15.65
CA TRP A 337 11.50 -12.41 -15.81
C TRP A 337 10.10 -12.92 -16.12
N ALA A 338 10.00 -13.82 -17.10
CA ALA A 338 8.83 -14.67 -17.27
C ALA A 338 9.24 -16.13 -17.18
N VAL A 339 8.44 -16.90 -16.46
CA VAL A 339 8.66 -18.33 -16.24
C VAL A 339 7.49 -19.14 -16.73
N GLY A 340 7.72 -20.43 -16.95
CA GLY A 340 6.66 -21.37 -17.23
C GLY A 340 7.22 -22.67 -17.76
N ASN A 341 6.48 -23.27 -18.69
CA ASN A 341 6.65 -24.66 -19.08
C ASN A 341 6.73 -24.79 -20.59
N LYS A 342 7.67 -25.62 -21.06
CA LYS A 342 7.81 -25.97 -22.48
C LYS A 342 7.87 -27.49 -22.66
N SER A 343 7.79 -27.92 -23.92
CA SER A 343 8.10 -29.32 -24.23
C SER A 343 9.53 -29.64 -23.80
N GLY A 344 9.68 -30.58 -22.86
CA GLY A 344 10.97 -31.06 -22.38
C GLY A 344 11.51 -30.40 -21.10
N GLY A 345 10.82 -29.42 -20.50
CA GLY A 345 11.28 -28.85 -19.22
C GLY A 345 10.63 -27.52 -18.85
N ASP A 346 11.19 -26.92 -17.80
CA ASP A 346 10.86 -25.56 -17.37
C ASP A 346 11.47 -24.55 -18.36
N VAL A 347 10.95 -23.32 -18.39
CA VAL A 347 11.50 -22.23 -19.21
C VAL A 347 11.61 -20.95 -18.41
N PHE A 348 12.72 -20.25 -18.63
CA PHE A 348 13.02 -18.94 -18.10
C PHE A 348 13.36 -18.02 -19.26
N VAL A 349 12.69 -16.88 -19.34
CA VAL A 349 13.02 -15.83 -20.32
C VAL A 349 13.19 -14.50 -19.61
N HIS A 350 14.17 -13.72 -20.06
CA HIS A 350 14.56 -12.44 -19.48
C HIS A 350 14.38 -11.32 -20.50
N TRP A 351 13.77 -10.23 -20.04
CA TRP A 351 13.67 -8.96 -20.76
C TRP A 351 14.75 -8.02 -20.28
N ASN A 352 15.57 -7.55 -21.22
CA ASN A 352 16.67 -6.63 -20.94
C ASN A 352 16.38 -5.17 -21.36
N GLY A 353 15.12 -4.83 -21.64
CA GLY A 353 14.72 -3.52 -22.17
C GLY A 353 14.67 -3.42 -23.70
N THR A 354 15.16 -4.43 -24.42
CA THR A 354 15.08 -4.47 -25.88
C THR A 354 14.51 -5.75 -26.44
N ASN A 355 14.89 -6.90 -25.88
CA ASN A 355 14.44 -8.19 -26.36
C ASN A 355 14.23 -9.17 -25.20
N TRP A 356 13.26 -10.07 -25.38
CA TRP A 356 13.14 -11.27 -24.56
C TRP A 356 14.13 -12.32 -25.05
N THR A 357 14.94 -12.85 -24.15
CA THR A 357 15.91 -13.91 -24.44
C THR A 357 15.71 -15.09 -23.50
N GLN A 358 15.84 -16.31 -24.02
CA GLN A 358 15.75 -17.50 -23.18
C GLN A 358 17.04 -17.66 -22.39
N ASP A 359 16.91 -17.83 -21.08
CA ASP A 359 18.04 -18.23 -20.25
C ASP A 359 18.34 -19.73 -20.45
N SER A 360 19.62 -20.08 -20.31
CA SER A 360 20.13 -21.42 -20.59
C SER A 360 20.11 -22.37 -19.37
N SER A 361 19.70 -21.87 -18.20
CA SER A 361 19.62 -22.70 -16.99
C SER A 361 18.63 -23.84 -17.17
N ASP A 362 19.02 -25.03 -16.72
CA ASP A 362 18.22 -26.26 -16.75
C ASP A 362 18.24 -26.96 -15.38
N PRO A 363 17.65 -26.35 -14.35
CA PRO A 363 17.60 -26.94 -13.02
C PRO A 363 16.76 -28.23 -13.04
N THR A 364 17.34 -29.36 -12.64
CA THR A 364 16.66 -30.67 -12.63
C THR A 364 16.22 -31.08 -11.22
N PRO A 365 15.15 -31.87 -11.05
CA PRO A 365 14.18 -32.32 -12.06
C PRO A 365 13.25 -31.19 -12.54
N ARG A 366 12.48 -31.43 -13.61
CA ARG A 366 11.41 -30.51 -14.07
C ARG A 366 10.39 -30.26 -12.96
N ARG A 367 9.93 -29.01 -12.83
CA ARG A 367 9.06 -28.58 -11.72
C ARG A 367 7.72 -28.03 -12.15
N ASP A 368 7.48 -27.77 -13.43
CA ASP A 368 6.24 -27.13 -13.89
C ASP A 368 5.98 -25.81 -13.14
N LEU A 369 6.73 -24.76 -13.50
CA LEU A 369 6.71 -23.48 -12.81
C LEU A 369 5.36 -22.77 -12.94
N ASN A 370 4.88 -22.22 -11.83
CA ASN A 370 3.56 -21.58 -11.69
C ASN A 370 3.67 -20.09 -11.37
N ASP A 371 4.69 -19.66 -10.63
CA ASP A 371 4.85 -18.26 -10.24
C ASP A 371 6.32 -17.81 -10.13
N VAL A 372 6.57 -16.51 -10.29
CA VAL A 372 7.89 -15.87 -10.14
C VAL A 372 7.79 -14.55 -9.40
N THR A 373 8.77 -14.27 -8.55
CA THR A 373 8.96 -12.98 -7.88
C THR A 373 10.44 -12.63 -7.85
N CYS A 374 10.76 -11.33 -7.93
CA CYS A 374 12.12 -10.84 -7.77
C CYS A 374 12.18 -9.80 -6.66
N ILE A 375 13.16 -9.95 -5.76
CA ILE A 375 13.49 -8.95 -4.73
C ILE A 375 14.35 -7.85 -5.36
N ASN A 376 15.24 -8.23 -6.27
CA ASN A 376 16.06 -7.35 -7.09
C ASN A 376 16.51 -8.12 -8.36
N SER A 377 17.32 -7.48 -9.21
CA SER A 377 17.81 -8.08 -10.47
C SER A 377 18.67 -9.34 -10.32
N THR A 378 19.17 -9.61 -9.11
CA THR A 378 20.06 -10.74 -8.80
C THR A 378 19.49 -11.73 -7.79
N ASP A 379 18.23 -11.53 -7.37
CA ASP A 379 17.58 -12.36 -6.36
C ASP A 379 16.11 -12.55 -6.75
N CYS A 380 15.86 -13.64 -7.47
CA CYS A 380 14.51 -14.02 -7.89
C CYS A 380 14.21 -15.46 -7.49
N TRP A 381 12.95 -15.72 -7.21
CA TRP A 381 12.43 -17.04 -6.88
C TRP A 381 11.32 -17.42 -7.84
N ALA A 382 11.33 -18.66 -8.30
CA ALA A 382 10.19 -19.25 -8.99
C ALA A 382 9.80 -20.58 -8.31
N VAL A 383 8.49 -20.83 -8.30
CA VAL A 383 7.90 -22.00 -7.64
C VAL A 383 7.03 -22.79 -8.62
N GLY A 384 6.90 -24.08 -8.36
CA GLY A 384 6.10 -25.00 -9.15
C GLY A 384 5.71 -26.26 -8.39
N ASN A 385 5.37 -27.29 -9.15
CA ASN A 385 4.93 -28.59 -8.68
C ASN A 385 6.04 -29.38 -7.97
N ASN A 386 5.64 -30.34 -7.13
CA ASN A 386 6.51 -31.29 -6.41
C ASN A 386 7.66 -30.61 -5.61
N ALA A 387 7.31 -29.61 -4.80
CA ALA A 387 8.24 -28.80 -4.02
C ALA A 387 9.31 -28.11 -4.87
N GLY A 388 8.91 -27.72 -6.08
CA GLY A 388 9.79 -27.17 -7.09
C GLY A 388 10.14 -25.71 -6.83
N PHE A 389 11.23 -25.45 -6.12
CA PHE A 389 11.79 -24.11 -5.94
C PHE A 389 13.08 -23.96 -6.73
N VAL A 390 13.18 -22.86 -7.45
CA VAL A 390 14.39 -22.44 -8.13
C VAL A 390 14.70 -20.99 -7.78
N HIS A 391 15.98 -20.70 -7.61
CA HIS A 391 16.52 -19.42 -7.18
C HIS A 391 17.48 -18.88 -8.23
N TRP A 392 17.26 -17.63 -8.64
CA TRP A 392 18.19 -16.86 -9.44
C TRP A 392 19.13 -16.11 -8.52
N ASN A 393 20.43 -16.36 -8.68
CA ASN A 393 21.50 -15.75 -7.88
C ASN A 393 22.25 -14.63 -8.63
N GLY A 394 21.70 -14.14 -9.75
CA GLY A 394 22.38 -13.19 -10.63
C GLY A 394 23.20 -13.82 -11.76
N VAL A 395 23.37 -15.15 -11.76
CA VAL A 395 24.16 -15.87 -12.77
C VAL A 395 23.36 -16.99 -13.43
N ASN A 396 22.70 -17.83 -12.63
CA ASN A 396 21.91 -18.95 -13.12
C ASN A 396 20.72 -19.25 -12.21
N TRP A 397 19.69 -19.88 -12.78
CA TRP A 397 18.60 -20.48 -12.00
C TRP A 397 19.06 -21.84 -11.45
N ALA A 398 19.09 -21.96 -10.13
CA ALA A 398 19.52 -23.16 -9.43
C ALA A 398 18.42 -23.69 -8.52
N THR A 399 18.42 -25.01 -8.28
CA THR A 399 17.46 -25.67 -7.41
C THR A 399 17.69 -25.28 -5.95
N ALA A 400 16.64 -24.93 -5.22
CA ALA A 400 16.74 -24.68 -3.78
C ALA A 400 16.44 -25.95 -2.98
N ASP A 401 16.97 -26.01 -1.74
CA ASP A 401 16.67 -27.11 -0.81
C ASP A 401 15.24 -26.96 -0.27
N THR A 402 14.41 -27.95 -0.62
CA THR A 402 13.02 -28.08 -0.18
C THR A 402 12.75 -29.41 0.51
N SER A 403 13.79 -30.02 1.10
CA SER A 403 13.69 -31.29 1.82
C SER A 403 12.62 -31.30 2.92
N ALA A 404 12.33 -30.14 3.51
CA ALA A 404 11.28 -29.93 4.51
C ALA A 404 9.85 -29.76 3.95
N LEU A 405 9.68 -29.68 2.63
CA LEU A 405 8.44 -29.25 1.95
C LEU A 405 7.92 -30.26 0.90
N GLN A 406 8.28 -31.54 1.05
CA GLN A 406 8.04 -32.55 0.02
C GLN A 406 6.55 -32.73 -0.32
N SER A 407 6.28 -33.08 -1.59
CA SER A 407 4.96 -33.44 -2.11
C SER A 407 3.91 -32.31 -2.06
N VAL A 408 4.33 -31.08 -2.34
CA VAL A 408 3.47 -29.90 -2.41
C VAL A 408 3.59 -29.25 -3.79
N ASP A 409 2.47 -28.93 -4.42
CA ASP A 409 2.45 -28.11 -5.62
C ASP A 409 2.25 -26.65 -5.24
N TYR A 410 3.27 -25.82 -5.51
CA TYR A 410 3.25 -24.40 -5.17
C TYR A 410 2.71 -23.58 -6.34
N ASN A 411 1.69 -22.77 -6.04
CA ASN A 411 0.92 -22.00 -7.02
C ASN A 411 1.29 -20.51 -7.01
N GLY A 412 1.76 -19.99 -5.88
CA GLY A 412 2.11 -18.58 -5.75
C GLY A 412 3.30 -18.34 -4.83
N ILE A 413 4.06 -17.26 -5.10
CA ILE A 413 5.18 -16.81 -4.28
C ILE A 413 5.21 -15.27 -4.16
N ALA A 414 5.58 -14.77 -2.98
CA ALA A 414 5.82 -13.36 -2.73
C ALA A 414 6.99 -13.18 -1.76
N CYS A 415 7.92 -12.29 -2.11
CA CYS A 415 9.09 -11.97 -1.29
C CYS A 415 9.08 -10.49 -0.88
N PRO A 416 8.41 -10.10 0.23
CA PRO A 416 8.49 -8.73 0.74
C PRO A 416 9.91 -8.31 1.17
N ALA A 417 10.78 -9.27 1.49
CA ALA A 417 12.20 -9.03 1.75
C ALA A 417 13.05 -10.26 1.38
N SER A 418 14.37 -10.09 1.26
CA SER A 418 15.30 -11.21 0.92
C SER A 418 15.36 -12.31 1.98
N ASN A 419 14.92 -12.02 3.19
CA ASN A 419 14.84 -12.96 4.32
C ASN A 419 13.41 -13.25 4.77
N ASP A 420 12.42 -12.83 4.00
CA ASP A 420 11.01 -13.08 4.28
C ASP A 420 10.29 -13.28 2.96
N CYS A 421 10.18 -14.54 2.55
CA CYS A 421 9.37 -14.94 1.41
C CYS A 421 8.31 -15.94 1.84
N TRP A 422 7.18 -15.90 1.16
CA TRP A 422 6.05 -16.76 1.37
C TRP A 422 5.71 -17.46 0.07
N ALA A 423 5.52 -18.78 0.12
CA ALA A 423 5.04 -19.57 -1.00
C ALA A 423 3.82 -20.36 -0.56
N VAL A 424 2.83 -20.47 -1.44
CA VAL A 424 1.56 -21.13 -1.13
C VAL A 424 1.18 -22.14 -2.19
N GLY A 425 0.49 -23.17 -1.76
CA GLY A 425 0.16 -24.28 -2.63
C GLY A 425 -0.72 -25.31 -1.94
N ASN A 426 -0.69 -26.52 -2.46
CA ASN A 426 -1.46 -27.63 -1.92
C ASN A 426 -0.77 -28.98 -2.10
N ARG A 427 -1.09 -29.91 -1.21
CA ARG A 427 -0.75 -31.33 -1.34
C ARG A 427 -1.75 -32.03 -2.26
N ASN A 428 -1.41 -33.25 -2.70
CA ASN A 428 -2.27 -34.08 -3.57
C ASN A 428 -3.67 -34.37 -2.99
N ASN A 429 -3.82 -34.32 -1.67
CA ASN A 429 -5.09 -34.51 -0.97
C ASN A 429 -5.93 -33.22 -0.85
N GLY A 430 -5.47 -32.10 -1.42
CA GLY A 430 -6.13 -30.80 -1.35
C GLY A 430 -5.81 -29.98 -0.08
N THR A 431 -4.92 -30.47 0.78
CA THR A 431 -4.50 -29.71 1.97
C THR A 431 -3.64 -28.52 1.55
N GLY A 432 -4.07 -27.31 1.93
CA GLY A 432 -3.32 -26.08 1.74
C GLY A 432 -1.97 -26.10 2.47
N VAL A 433 -0.96 -25.50 1.84
CA VAL A 433 0.37 -25.35 2.43
C VAL A 433 0.83 -23.92 2.30
N ILE A 434 1.38 -23.40 3.40
CA ILE A 434 2.10 -22.13 3.44
C ILE A 434 3.55 -22.46 3.80
N ALA A 435 4.49 -22.06 2.96
CA ALA A 435 5.91 -22.16 3.23
C ALA A 435 6.52 -20.78 3.46
N ARG A 436 7.51 -20.70 4.34
CA ARG A 436 8.23 -19.47 4.65
C ARG A 436 9.72 -19.65 4.50
N TRP A 437 10.35 -18.68 3.83
CA TRP A 437 11.79 -18.46 3.78
C TRP A 437 12.19 -17.47 4.87
N ASN A 438 13.20 -17.82 5.65
CA ASN A 438 13.73 -16.99 6.74
C ASN A 438 15.10 -16.34 6.41
N GLY A 439 15.54 -16.40 5.15
CA GLY A 439 16.89 -15.99 4.73
C GLY A 439 17.91 -17.13 4.67
N THR A 440 17.57 -18.32 5.17
CA THR A 440 18.49 -19.47 5.21
C THR A 440 17.86 -20.78 4.72
N SER A 441 16.60 -21.04 5.07
CA SER A 441 15.91 -22.27 4.73
C SER A 441 14.42 -22.02 4.52
N TRP A 442 13.83 -22.78 3.61
CA TRP A 442 12.38 -22.88 3.47
C TRP A 442 11.82 -23.87 4.52
N SER A 443 10.68 -23.53 5.11
CA SER A 443 10.01 -24.36 6.13
C SER A 443 8.49 -24.28 6.01
N ASP A 444 7.79 -25.33 6.45
CA ASP A 444 6.32 -25.33 6.53
C ASP A 444 5.87 -24.37 7.65
N ALA A 445 4.99 -23.45 7.31
CA ALA A 445 4.41 -22.41 8.16
C ALA A 445 2.88 -22.43 8.08
N SER A 446 2.28 -23.57 7.75
CA SER A 446 0.84 -23.72 7.58
C SER A 446 0.11 -23.56 8.92
N THR A 447 -0.68 -22.48 9.05
CA THR A 447 -1.50 -22.20 10.25
C THR A 447 -2.91 -21.71 9.89
N GLY A 448 -3.45 -22.10 8.74
CA GLY A 448 -4.72 -21.61 8.17
C GLY A 448 -5.71 -22.73 7.83
N PRO A 449 -6.87 -22.41 7.21
CA PRO A 449 -7.85 -23.38 6.76
C PRO A 449 -7.26 -24.31 5.69
N ASP A 450 -7.49 -25.62 5.81
CA ASP A 450 -7.03 -26.64 4.87
C ASP A 450 -7.76 -26.55 3.52
N GLN A 451 -7.34 -25.59 2.69
CA GLN A 451 -7.88 -25.33 1.36
C GLN A 451 -6.75 -25.09 0.36
N ASN A 452 -7.00 -25.36 -0.92
CA ASN A 452 -6.03 -25.05 -1.96
C ASN A 452 -5.80 -23.54 -2.07
N TYR A 453 -4.56 -23.11 -1.88
CA TYR A 453 -4.13 -21.73 -2.07
C TYR A 453 -3.55 -21.52 -3.46
N ASN A 454 -4.03 -20.49 -4.17
CA ASN A 454 -3.64 -20.23 -5.55
C ASN A 454 -2.65 -19.08 -5.67
N ARG A 455 -2.73 -18.09 -4.77
CA ARG A 455 -1.87 -16.91 -4.82
C ARG A 455 -1.55 -16.40 -3.43
N VAL A 456 -0.32 -15.96 -3.25
CA VAL A 456 0.09 -15.07 -2.15
C VAL A 456 0.59 -13.77 -2.74
N ARG A 457 0.18 -12.64 -2.15
CA ARG A 457 0.80 -11.33 -2.38
C ARG A 457 1.13 -10.68 -1.05
N CYS A 458 2.33 -10.17 -0.94
CA CYS A 458 2.78 -9.40 0.20
C CYS A 458 3.08 -7.98 -0.23
N ARG A 459 2.63 -7.04 0.59
CA ARG A 459 2.99 -5.63 0.43
C ARG A 459 4.04 -5.19 1.45
N ALA A 460 4.04 -5.84 2.59
CA ALA A 460 5.07 -5.74 3.62
C ALA A 460 5.18 -7.10 4.33
N SER A 461 6.23 -7.28 5.13
CA SER A 461 6.46 -8.50 5.94
C SER A 461 5.36 -8.80 6.96
N ASN A 462 4.52 -7.81 7.28
CA ASN A 462 3.38 -7.90 8.18
C ASN A 462 2.03 -7.66 7.48
N ASN A 463 1.99 -7.71 6.15
CA ASN A 463 0.77 -7.54 5.38
C ASN A 463 0.87 -8.37 4.10
N CYS A 464 0.45 -9.63 4.23
CA CYS A 464 0.34 -10.57 3.13
C CYS A 464 -1.08 -11.11 3.06
N TRP A 465 -1.50 -11.41 1.84
CA TRP A 465 -2.80 -11.98 1.55
C TRP A 465 -2.65 -13.22 0.72
N ILE A 466 -3.46 -14.22 1.04
CA ILE A 466 -3.56 -15.44 0.27
C ILE A 466 -5.01 -15.60 -0.17
N VAL A 467 -5.20 -15.99 -1.42
CA VAL A 467 -6.49 -16.40 -1.97
C VAL A 467 -6.42 -17.78 -2.60
N GLY A 468 -7.56 -18.46 -2.69
CA GLY A 468 -7.61 -19.80 -3.27
C GLY A 468 -9.00 -20.30 -3.60
N ASN A 469 -9.17 -21.61 -3.52
CA ASN A 469 -10.42 -22.29 -3.85
C ASN A 469 -11.55 -21.96 -2.86
N SER A 470 -12.79 -22.04 -3.34
CA SER A 470 -14.01 -21.81 -2.54
C SER A 470 -14.04 -20.46 -1.82
N GLY A 471 -13.33 -19.46 -2.33
CA GLY A 471 -13.29 -18.12 -1.77
C GLY A 471 -12.33 -17.94 -0.60
N VAL A 472 -11.53 -18.95 -0.26
CA VAL A 472 -10.61 -18.84 0.89
C VAL A 472 -9.76 -17.59 0.73
N THR A 473 -9.78 -16.75 1.76
CA THR A 473 -9.04 -15.50 1.83
C THR A 473 -8.44 -15.41 3.22
N VAL A 474 -7.12 -15.41 3.32
CA VAL A 474 -6.43 -15.29 4.61
C VAL A 474 -5.45 -14.14 4.58
N HIS A 475 -5.29 -13.47 5.72
CA HIS A 475 -4.42 -12.32 5.90
C HIS A 475 -3.37 -12.58 6.97
N TRP A 476 -2.15 -12.16 6.71
CA TRP A 476 -1.04 -12.21 7.66
C TRP A 476 -0.88 -10.85 8.35
N ASP A 477 -0.98 -10.87 9.68
CA ASP A 477 -0.87 -9.67 10.53
C ASP A 477 0.56 -9.40 11.05
N GLY A 478 1.55 -10.17 10.61
CA GLY A 478 2.91 -10.14 11.15
C GLY A 478 3.18 -11.19 12.23
N THR A 479 2.14 -11.82 12.77
CA THR A 479 2.23 -12.84 13.82
C THR A 479 1.47 -14.11 13.49
N SER A 480 0.31 -14.02 12.87
CA SER A 480 -0.54 -15.16 12.53
C SER A 480 -1.34 -14.92 11.24
N TRP A 481 -1.77 -16.03 10.62
CA TRP A 481 -2.73 -16.00 9.51
C TRP A 481 -4.15 -16.01 10.07
N ALA A 482 -4.95 -15.03 9.66
CA ALA A 482 -6.37 -14.92 10.01
C ALA A 482 -7.24 -15.10 8.77
N GLU A 483 -8.28 -15.93 8.87
CA GLU A 483 -9.26 -16.08 7.81
C GLU A 483 -10.19 -14.85 7.77
N ILE A 484 -10.34 -14.29 6.57
CA ILE A 484 -11.20 -13.13 6.32
C ILE A 484 -12.42 -13.64 5.56
N THR A 485 -13.60 -13.32 6.10
CA THR A 485 -14.86 -13.72 5.48
C THR A 485 -14.95 -13.17 4.07
N ASN A 486 -15.27 -14.07 3.15
CA ASN A 486 -15.48 -13.77 1.75
C ASN A 486 -16.93 -14.13 1.38
N PRO A 487 -17.71 -13.18 0.80
CA PRO A 487 -19.06 -13.48 0.34
C PRO A 487 -19.12 -14.40 -0.89
N LEU A 488 -18.04 -14.52 -1.66
CA LEU A 488 -17.94 -15.37 -2.84
C LEU A 488 -17.38 -16.75 -2.50
N GLY A 489 -18.14 -17.81 -2.78
CA GLY A 489 -17.70 -19.21 -2.64
C GLY A 489 -16.97 -19.76 -3.89
N VAL A 490 -16.22 -18.93 -4.59
CA VAL A 490 -15.65 -19.24 -5.93
C VAL A 490 -14.14 -19.39 -5.88
N THR A 491 -13.54 -20.11 -6.81
CA THR A 491 -12.07 -20.15 -6.92
C THR A 491 -11.52 -18.78 -7.30
N LEU A 492 -10.61 -18.26 -6.50
CA LEU A 492 -9.85 -17.04 -6.74
C LEU A 492 -8.44 -17.40 -7.22
N ASN A 493 -7.99 -16.75 -8.29
CA ASN A 493 -6.75 -17.06 -9.00
C ASN A 493 -5.62 -16.08 -8.68
N ASP A 494 -5.95 -14.81 -8.43
CA ASP A 494 -4.97 -13.78 -8.11
C ASP A 494 -5.60 -12.67 -7.27
N ILE A 495 -4.74 -11.93 -6.58
CA ILE A 495 -5.11 -10.80 -5.74
C ILE A 495 -4.06 -9.70 -5.89
N SER A 496 -4.46 -8.44 -5.79
CA SER A 496 -3.55 -7.30 -5.81
C SER A 496 -4.06 -6.19 -4.89
N PHE A 497 -3.13 -5.46 -4.26
CA PHE A 497 -3.43 -4.37 -3.33
C PHE A 497 -2.52 -3.16 -3.50
N VAL A 498 -3.03 -1.98 -3.15
CA VAL A 498 -2.32 -0.70 -3.14
C VAL A 498 -2.58 0.12 -1.85
N GLY A 499 -1.57 0.89 -1.44
CA GLY A 499 -1.58 1.89 -0.34
C GLY A 499 -1.37 1.32 1.06
N PRO A 500 -0.92 2.05 2.10
CA PRO A 500 0.44 2.53 2.50
C PRO A 500 1.44 1.46 3.01
N ASP A 501 2.71 1.43 2.54
CA ASP A 501 3.64 0.25 2.61
C ASP A 501 4.24 0.01 3.99
N GLN A 502 4.14 1.03 4.85
CA GLN A 502 4.66 1.06 6.20
C GLN A 502 3.63 1.78 7.07
N ARG A 503 3.83 1.73 8.40
CA ARG A 503 3.20 2.72 9.28
C ARG A 503 3.58 4.10 8.71
N PRO A 504 2.62 4.92 8.26
CA PRO A 504 2.97 6.22 7.69
C PRO A 504 3.79 6.96 8.73
N MET A 505 4.99 7.41 8.33
CA MET A 505 5.80 8.25 9.21
C MET A 505 4.94 9.45 9.61
N ALA A 506 5.10 9.92 10.84
CA ALA A 506 4.31 11.00 11.40
C ALA A 506 4.66 12.34 10.69
N ALA A 507 4.24 12.48 9.43
CA ALA A 507 4.27 13.71 8.67
C ALA A 507 2.96 14.44 9.00
N TRP A 508 2.99 15.18 10.11
CA TRP A 508 1.85 15.96 10.57
C TRP A 508 2.12 17.45 10.37
N GLN A 509 1.04 18.21 10.26
CA GLN A 509 1.08 19.66 10.21
C GLN A 509 0.29 20.22 11.39
N GLU A 510 0.87 21.19 12.09
CA GLU A 510 0.15 21.98 13.08
C GLU A 510 -0.83 22.92 12.37
N VAL A 511 -2.09 22.89 12.80
CA VAL A 511 -3.16 23.70 12.23
C VAL A 511 -3.55 24.74 13.26
N PHE A 512 -3.37 26.02 12.91
CA PHE A 512 -3.84 27.13 13.72
C PHE A 512 -5.30 27.47 13.32
N PRO A 513 -6.22 27.61 14.29
CA PRO A 513 -7.61 27.96 14.04
C PRO A 513 -7.79 29.37 13.44
#